data_AF-A0A947K3J0-F1
#
_entry.id   AF-A0A947K3J0-F1
#
_cell.length_a   1.000
_cell.length_b   1.000
_cell.length_c   1.000
_cell.angle_alpha   90.00
_cell.angle_beta   90.00
_cell.angle_gamma   90.00
#
_symmetry.space_group_name_H-M   'P 1'
#
loop_
_entity.id
_entity.type
_entity.pdbx_description
1 polymer ?
#
loop_
_entity_poly.entity_id
_entity_poly.type
_entity_poly.pdbx_seq_one_letter_code
_entity_poly.pdbx_strand_id
1 'polypeptide(L)'
;MKRILQLFLIALGLCMLFAAESAADSAAGIINMDFDLSHQARDKQVELWIPYPVSSEDQEISGIMINGDFAESAVYADKQFQTPILYARWPEGVESRRLTLSFKAVRQEVIRKDFPLKETSWDPTDYALW
;
A
#
# COMPACT_ATOMS: atom_id res chain seq x y z
N MET A 1 -9.09 -28.13 50.09
CA MET A 1 -7.96 -27.83 49.18
C MET A 1 -8.32 -28.03 47.70
N LYS A 2 -8.76 -29.22 47.25
CA LYS A 2 -9.16 -29.45 45.83
C LYS A 2 -10.20 -28.47 45.28
N ARG A 3 -11.27 -28.16 46.03
CA ARG A 3 -12.31 -27.22 45.60
C ARG A 3 -11.82 -25.77 45.47
N ILE A 4 -10.91 -25.35 46.35
CA ILE A 4 -10.29 -24.02 46.31
C ILE A 4 -9.36 -23.94 45.09
N LEU A 5 -8.59 -25.00 44.84
CA LEU A 5 -7.73 -25.10 43.66
C LEU A 5 -8.53 -25.09 42.35
N GLN A 6 -9.67 -25.77 42.31
CA GLN A 6 -10.58 -25.77 41.15
C GLN A 6 -11.20 -24.40 40.90
N LEU A 7 -11.66 -23.70 41.96
CA LEU A 7 -12.17 -22.34 41.83
C LEU A 7 -11.09 -21.37 41.35
N PHE A 8 -9.85 -21.54 41.81
CA PHE A 8 -8.72 -20.72 41.37
C PHE A 8 -8.38 -20.95 39.90
N LEU A 9 -8.40 -22.21 39.42
CA LEU A 9 -8.16 -22.54 38.01
C LEU A 9 -9.27 -22.02 37.09
N ILE A 10 -10.54 -22.07 37.54
CA ILE A 10 -11.66 -21.50 36.79
C ILE A 10 -11.53 -19.98 36.71
N ALA A 11 -11.20 -19.31 37.81
CA ALA A 11 -10.98 -17.86 37.83
C ALA A 11 -9.80 -17.46 36.92
N LEU A 12 -8.70 -18.21 36.94
CA LEU A 12 -7.55 -17.97 36.07
C LEU A 12 -7.88 -18.19 34.58
N GLY A 13 -8.64 -19.23 34.26
CA GLY A 13 -9.13 -19.47 32.89
C GLY A 13 -10.09 -18.38 32.41
N LEU A 14 -10.94 -17.85 33.31
CA LEU A 14 -11.84 -16.74 32.98
C LEU A 14 -11.06 -15.44 32.75
N CYS A 15 -10.00 -15.17 33.52
CA CYS A 15 -9.13 -14.01 33.30
C CYS A 15 -8.40 -14.04 31.95
N MET A 16 -8.05 -15.21 31.43
CA MET A 16 -7.41 -15.31 30.11
C MET A 16 -8.37 -15.02 28.95
N LEU A 17 -9.68 -15.19 29.13
CA LEU A 17 -10.70 -14.82 28.13
C LEU A 17 -10.95 -13.31 28.05
N PHE A 18 -10.51 -12.54 29.06
CA PHE A 18 -10.60 -11.08 29.11
C PHE A 18 -9.23 -10.39 28.94
N ALA A 19 -8.20 -11.11 28.49
CA ALA A 19 -6.99 -10.46 28.02
C ALA A 19 -7.40 -9.59 26.82
N ALA A 20 -7.50 -8.28 27.04
CA ALA A 20 -7.81 -7.33 25.99
C ALA A 20 -6.77 -7.52 24.88
N GLU A 21 -7.23 -7.89 23.69
CA GLU A 21 -6.42 -7.82 22.49
C GLU A 21 -5.91 -6.38 22.42
N SER A 22 -4.58 -6.19 22.51
CA SER A 22 -4.01 -4.87 22.29
C SER A 22 -4.25 -4.54 20.83
N ALA A 23 -5.33 -3.80 20.55
CA ALA A 23 -5.62 -3.33 19.21
C ALA A 23 -4.42 -2.52 18.74
N ALA A 24 -3.77 -2.98 17.66
CA ALA A 24 -2.77 -2.18 16.97
C ALA A 24 -3.42 -0.85 16.57
N ASP A 25 -2.75 0.27 16.82
CA ASP A 25 -3.26 1.57 16.39
C ASP A 25 -3.32 1.61 14.86
N SER A 26 -4.13 2.52 14.30
CA SER A 26 -4.30 2.63 12.86
C SER A 26 -4.15 4.06 12.37
N ALA A 27 -3.44 4.23 11.26
CA ALA A 27 -3.32 5.50 10.56
C ALA A 27 -4.11 5.44 9.26
N ALA A 28 -4.85 6.50 8.94
CA ALA A 28 -5.61 6.59 7.71
C ALA A 28 -5.44 7.95 7.04
N GLY A 29 -5.47 7.97 5.70
CA GLY A 29 -5.37 9.19 4.93
C GLY A 29 -5.88 9.02 3.50
N ILE A 30 -6.15 10.15 2.85
CA ILE A 30 -6.37 10.22 1.41
C ILE A 30 -5.07 10.72 0.79
N ILE A 31 -4.51 9.93 -0.11
CA ILE A 31 -3.33 10.27 -0.88
C ILE A 31 -3.81 10.86 -2.20
N ASN A 32 -3.29 12.03 -2.56
CA ASN A 32 -3.51 12.64 -3.86
C ASN A 32 -2.15 12.83 -4.53
N MET A 33 -2.04 12.34 -5.76
CA MET A 33 -0.86 12.48 -6.59
C MET A 33 -1.26 13.24 -7.85
N ASP A 34 -0.81 14.48 -7.94
CA ASP A 34 -1.11 15.38 -9.06
C ASP A 34 0.11 15.52 -9.97
N PHE A 35 -0.12 15.28 -11.26
CA PHE A 35 0.89 15.35 -12.30
C PHE A 35 0.48 16.38 -13.33
N ASP A 36 1.32 17.40 -13.56
CA ASP A 36 1.16 18.36 -14.65
C ASP A 36 2.37 18.30 -15.58
N LEU A 37 2.14 17.76 -16.79
CA LEU A 37 3.13 17.62 -17.86
C LEU A 37 2.92 18.65 -18.97
N SER A 38 2.09 19.67 -18.75
CA SER A 38 1.69 20.65 -19.78
C SER A 38 2.86 21.54 -20.24
N HIS A 39 3.95 21.57 -19.46
CA HIS A 39 5.17 22.32 -19.75
C HIS A 39 6.19 21.51 -20.58
N GLN A 40 5.92 20.23 -20.84
CA GLN A 40 6.77 19.40 -21.70
C GLN A 40 6.52 19.73 -23.18
N ALA A 41 7.49 19.37 -24.03
CA ALA A 41 7.40 19.60 -25.47
C ALA A 41 6.11 19.00 -26.07
N ARG A 42 5.45 19.76 -26.95
CA ARG A 42 4.12 19.42 -27.49
C ARG A 42 4.16 18.68 -28.82
N ASP A 43 5.34 18.59 -29.42
CA ASP A 43 5.60 17.95 -30.72
C ASP A 43 5.64 16.42 -30.64
N LYS A 44 5.43 15.84 -29.45
CA LYS A 44 5.43 14.39 -29.24
C LYS A 44 4.29 13.94 -28.34
N GLN A 45 3.91 12.69 -28.52
CA GLN A 45 3.13 11.91 -27.56
C GLN A 45 3.84 11.89 -26.21
N VAL A 46 3.04 11.93 -25.14
CA VAL A 46 3.52 11.83 -23.76
C VAL A 46 2.87 10.63 -23.10
N GLU A 47 3.71 9.87 -22.39
CA GLU A 47 3.31 8.70 -21.62
C GLU A 47 3.79 8.86 -20.18
N LEU A 48 2.95 8.46 -19.24
CA LEU A 48 3.25 8.49 -17.82
C LEU A 48 3.00 7.11 -17.22
N TRP A 49 3.98 6.62 -16.47
CA TRP A 49 3.95 5.33 -15.78
C TRP A 49 4.15 5.58 -14.29
N ILE A 50 3.16 5.25 -13.46
CA ILE A 50 3.16 5.50 -12.02
C ILE A 50 2.89 4.17 -11.30
N PRO A 51 3.61 3.83 -10.21
CA PRO A 51 3.23 2.69 -9.39
C PRO A 51 1.76 2.75 -8.98
N TYR A 52 1.01 1.66 -9.22
CA TYR A 52 -0.40 1.60 -8.87
C TYR A 52 -0.55 1.05 -7.44
N PRO A 53 -1.31 1.72 -6.56
CA PRO A 53 -1.39 1.34 -5.17
C PRO A 53 -2.16 0.03 -5.00
N VAL A 54 -1.60 -0.87 -4.19
CA VAL A 54 -2.19 -2.18 -3.86
C VAL A 54 -2.23 -2.39 -2.35
N SER A 55 -3.21 -3.14 -1.89
CA SER A 55 -3.29 -3.57 -0.49
C SER A 55 -2.20 -4.60 -0.17
N SER A 56 -1.85 -4.68 1.10
CA SER A 56 -0.95 -5.67 1.70
C SER A 56 -1.55 -6.17 3.02
N GLU A 57 -0.80 -7.02 3.74
CA GLU A 57 -1.21 -7.54 5.05
C GLU A 57 -1.50 -6.40 6.05
N ASP A 58 -0.63 -5.39 6.09
CA ASP A 58 -0.66 -4.33 7.10
C ASP A 58 -1.30 -3.02 6.57
N GLN A 59 -1.73 -2.98 5.31
CA GLN A 59 -2.27 -1.78 4.66
C GLN A 59 -3.37 -2.07 3.66
N GLU A 60 -4.54 -1.47 3.85
CA GLU A 60 -5.67 -1.49 2.93
C GLU A 60 -5.66 -0.25 2.04
N ILE A 61 -5.76 -0.46 0.72
CA ILE A 61 -6.00 0.58 -0.28
C ILE A 61 -7.44 0.47 -0.79
N SER A 62 -8.15 1.59 -0.82
CA SER A 62 -9.53 1.66 -1.34
C SER A 62 -9.84 3.01 -1.99
N GLY A 63 -10.99 3.09 -2.68
CA GLY A 63 -11.48 4.35 -3.26
C GLY A 63 -10.56 4.96 -4.32
N ILE A 64 -9.93 4.11 -5.14
CA ILE A 64 -9.00 4.57 -6.18
C ILE A 64 -9.78 5.35 -7.25
N MET A 65 -9.30 6.55 -7.55
CA MET A 65 -9.81 7.43 -8.61
C MET A 65 -8.67 7.88 -9.49
N ILE A 66 -8.87 7.82 -10.80
CA ILE A 66 -7.93 8.30 -11.82
C ILE A 66 -8.68 9.34 -12.65
N ASN A 67 -8.26 10.60 -12.56
CA ASN A 67 -8.87 11.71 -13.28
C ASN A 67 -7.82 12.44 -14.11
N GLY A 68 -8.24 13.07 -15.20
CA GLY A 68 -7.31 13.80 -16.07
C GLY A 68 -7.87 14.04 -17.47
N ASP A 69 -7.04 14.63 -18.31
CA ASP A 69 -7.30 14.91 -19.73
C ASP A 69 -6.51 13.97 -20.67
N PHE A 70 -6.18 12.77 -20.19
CA PHE A 70 -5.54 11.72 -20.99
C PHE A 70 -6.51 11.15 -22.03
N ALA A 71 -5.97 10.71 -23.16
CA ALA A 71 -6.73 10.01 -24.18
C ALA A 71 -6.92 8.53 -23.83
N GLU A 72 -6.01 7.96 -23.04
CA GLU A 72 -6.01 6.56 -22.67
C GLU A 72 -5.40 6.39 -21.28
N SER A 73 -5.96 5.47 -20.49
CA SER A 73 -5.40 5.02 -19.23
C SER A 73 -5.73 3.55 -18.99
N ALA A 74 -4.77 2.82 -18.41
CA ALA A 74 -4.95 1.43 -18.03
C ALA A 74 -3.99 1.06 -16.90
N VAL A 75 -4.31 0.00 -16.16
CA VAL A 75 -3.39 -0.61 -15.21
C VAL A 75 -2.77 -1.83 -15.87
N TYR A 76 -1.44 -1.83 -15.97
CA TYR A 76 -0.65 -2.95 -16.46
C TYR A 76 0.13 -3.58 -15.32
N ALA A 77 0.61 -4.79 -15.51
CA ALA A 77 1.59 -5.42 -14.64
C ALA A 77 2.91 -5.53 -15.39
N ASP A 78 4.04 -5.26 -14.73
CA ASP A 78 5.34 -5.53 -15.34
C ASP A 78 5.51 -7.05 -15.58
N LYS A 79 6.33 -7.43 -16.56
CA LYS A 79 6.43 -8.83 -16.96
C LYS A 79 7.18 -9.72 -15.96
N GLN A 80 8.06 -9.13 -15.15
CA GLN A 80 8.98 -9.87 -14.29
C GLN A 80 8.40 -10.02 -12.89
N PHE A 81 7.99 -8.94 -12.26
CA PHE A 81 7.55 -8.88 -10.87
C PHE A 81 6.03 -8.69 -10.72
N GLN A 82 5.30 -8.64 -11.85
CA GLN A 82 3.84 -8.43 -11.88
C GLN A 82 3.39 -7.18 -11.09
N THR A 83 4.29 -6.22 -10.88
CA THR A 83 4.03 -5.00 -10.13
C THR A 83 3.03 -4.16 -10.92
N PRO A 84 1.89 -3.79 -10.33
CA PRO A 84 0.90 -2.96 -11.01
C PRO A 84 1.41 -1.55 -11.27
N ILE A 85 1.25 -1.07 -12.49
CA ILE A 85 1.67 0.26 -12.96
C ILE A 85 0.49 0.90 -13.68
N LEU A 86 0.12 2.10 -13.23
CA LEU A 86 -0.81 2.98 -13.93
C LEU A 86 -0.12 3.58 -15.15
N TYR A 87 -0.71 3.36 -16.31
CA TYR A 87 -0.37 4.02 -17.56
C TYR A 87 -1.38 5.10 -17.89
N ALA A 88 -0.89 6.23 -18.37
CA ALA A 88 -1.70 7.26 -19.03
C ALA A 88 -0.97 7.85 -20.24
N ARG A 89 -1.74 8.16 -21.29
CA ARG A 89 -1.22 8.67 -22.56
C ARG A 89 -1.97 9.91 -23.04
N TRP A 90 -1.19 10.86 -23.56
CA TRP A 90 -1.67 12.03 -24.28
C TRP A 90 -1.10 12.04 -25.71
N PRO A 91 -1.91 12.34 -26.73
CA PRO A 91 -1.42 12.48 -28.10
C PRO A 91 -0.50 13.71 -28.23
N GLU A 92 0.17 13.82 -29.37
CA GLU A 92 0.89 15.05 -29.72
C GLU A 92 -0.06 16.24 -29.85
N GLY A 93 0.46 17.46 -29.66
CA GLY A 93 -0.26 18.71 -29.89
C GLY A 93 -1.26 19.13 -28.80
N VAL A 94 -1.53 18.33 -27.78
CA VAL A 94 -2.43 18.73 -26.68
C VAL A 94 -1.83 19.81 -25.79
N GLU A 95 -2.67 20.76 -25.37
CA GLU A 95 -2.27 21.93 -24.57
C GLU A 95 -2.08 21.62 -23.09
N SER A 96 -2.92 20.73 -22.55
CA SER A 96 -2.92 20.32 -21.15
C SER A 96 -2.69 18.81 -21.05
N ARG A 97 -1.91 18.43 -20.04
CA ARG A 97 -1.53 17.06 -19.74
C ARG A 97 -1.52 16.87 -18.24
N ARG A 98 -2.69 16.55 -17.69
CA ARG A 98 -2.94 16.46 -16.25
C ARG A 98 -3.51 15.12 -15.86
N LEU A 99 -2.97 14.56 -14.79
CA LEU A 99 -3.48 13.36 -14.15
C LEU A 99 -3.49 13.56 -12.64
N THR A 100 -4.59 13.17 -12.01
CA THR A 100 -4.72 13.03 -10.56
C THR A 100 -5.04 11.57 -10.25
N LEU A 101 -4.15 10.92 -9.49
CA LEU A 101 -4.40 9.63 -8.87
C LEU A 101 -4.73 9.87 -7.39
N SER A 102 -5.91 9.45 -6.95
CA SER A 102 -6.35 9.57 -5.56
C SER A 102 -6.76 8.23 -5.00
N PHE A 103 -6.44 7.95 -3.75
CA PHE A 103 -6.87 6.75 -3.05
C PHE A 103 -6.84 6.93 -1.53
N LYS A 104 -7.64 6.15 -0.83
CA LYS A 104 -7.60 6.04 0.62
C LYS A 104 -6.62 4.93 1.00
N ALA A 105 -5.73 5.21 1.95
CA ALA A 105 -4.91 4.20 2.61
C ALA A 105 -5.30 4.12 4.09
N VAL A 106 -5.45 2.90 4.59
CA VAL A 106 -5.60 2.59 6.02
C VAL A 106 -4.50 1.61 6.38
N ARG A 107 -3.65 1.95 7.34
CA ARG A 107 -2.50 1.14 7.73
C ARG A 107 -2.58 0.80 9.21
N GLN A 108 -2.33 -0.47 9.53
CA GLN A 108 -2.16 -0.93 10.91
C GLN A 108 -0.71 -0.69 11.36
N GLU A 109 -0.54 -0.22 12.59
CA GLU A 109 0.79 -0.10 13.18
C GLU A 109 1.36 -1.49 13.47
N VAL A 110 2.58 -1.73 12.99
CA VAL A 110 3.29 -2.99 13.25
C VAL A 110 4.61 -2.71 13.93
N ILE A 111 4.75 -3.25 15.13
CA ILE A 111 6.01 -3.21 15.87
C ILE A 111 6.88 -4.38 15.39
N ARG A 112 7.83 -4.09 14.51
CA ARG A 112 8.92 -5.00 14.17
C ARG A 112 10.06 -4.75 15.16
N LYS A 113 10.39 -5.70 16.04
CA LYS A 113 11.45 -5.55 17.06
C LYS A 113 12.71 -6.36 16.78
N ASP A 114 12.57 -7.45 16.03
CA ASP A 114 13.65 -8.39 15.75
C ASP A 114 14.43 -7.98 14.51
N PHE A 115 14.98 -6.75 14.54
CA PHE A 115 15.90 -6.33 13.49
C PHE A 115 17.26 -7.03 13.67
N PRO A 116 17.92 -7.45 12.58
CA PRO A 116 19.24 -8.04 12.69
C PRO A 116 20.24 -7.00 13.26
N LEU A 117 21.12 -7.42 14.16
CA LEU A 117 22.15 -6.55 14.77
C LEU A 117 23.13 -5.97 13.75
N LYS A 118 23.23 -6.61 12.57
CA LYS A 118 24.03 -6.18 11.44
C LYS A 118 23.20 -6.40 10.18
N GLU A 119 23.10 -5.37 9.36
CA GLU A 119 22.50 -5.46 8.03
C GLU A 119 23.21 -6.56 7.23
N THR A 120 22.43 -7.47 6.64
CA THR A 120 22.96 -8.52 5.79
C THR A 120 23.56 -7.88 4.54
N SER A 121 24.56 -8.56 3.95
CA SER A 121 25.00 -8.17 2.62
C SER A 121 23.81 -8.25 1.67
N TRP A 122 23.71 -7.31 0.73
CA TRP A 122 22.69 -7.33 -0.31
C TRP A 122 22.67 -8.70 -0.99
N ASP A 123 21.53 -9.39 -0.92
CA ASP A 123 21.30 -10.69 -1.55
C ASP A 123 20.15 -10.55 -2.56
N PRO A 124 20.39 -10.78 -3.86
CA PRO A 124 19.33 -10.79 -4.87
C PRO A 124 18.17 -11.75 -4.55
N THR A 125 18.42 -12.80 -3.76
CA THR A 125 17.40 -13.79 -3.40
C THR A 125 16.36 -13.28 -2.41
N ASP A 126 16.65 -12.22 -1.63
CA ASP A 126 15.70 -11.57 -0.72
C ASP A 126 14.48 -11.01 -1.47
N TYR A 127 14.62 -10.77 -2.76
CA TYR A 127 13.59 -10.20 -3.63
C TYR A 127 13.09 -11.19 -4.70
N ALA A 128 13.52 -12.45 -4.69
CA ALA A 128 13.22 -13.43 -5.73
C ALA A 128 11.79 -14.03 -5.65
N LEU A 129 11.03 -13.71 -4.60
CA LEU A 129 9.69 -14.25 -4.32
C LEU A 129 8.55 -13.23 -4.46
N TRP A 130 8.86 -12.02 -4.92
CA TRP A 130 7.88 -10.96 -5.18
C TRP A 130 7.75 -10.74 -6.68
#